data_AF-A0A978VMB4-F1
#
_entry.id   AF-A0A978VMB4-F1
#
_cell.length_a   1.000
_cell.length_b   1.000
_cell.length_c   1.000
_cell.angle_alpha   90.00
_cell.angle_beta   90.00
_cell.angle_gamma   90.00
#
_symmetry.space_group_name_H-M   'P 1'
#
loop_
_entity.id
_entity.type
_entity.pdbx_description
1 polymer ?
#
loop_
_entity_poly.entity_id
_entity_poly.type
_entity_poly.pdbx_seq_one_letter_code
_entity_poly.pdbx_strand_id
1 'polypeptide(L)'
;MVLCLLPVLPPELRHIIQIDGGKLMSSEINGLYRRVIYRNNTLINLLTTSRSMPGELVMCKEKLVQEAVDTLLDIGIHGQPMTDGDDHNKAYKSFSDVIEGKKGRYHETLLGKHVNYLGHSIIVIGPSLSLHRCGLPREIAIDLL
;
A
#
# COMPACT_ATOMS: atom_id res chain seq x y z
N MET A 1 -10.36 13.26 -18.12
CA MET A 1 -11.37 13.24 -17.02
C MET A 1 -10.85 14.10 -15.89
N VAL A 2 -11.70 14.82 -15.14
CA VAL A 2 -11.29 15.73 -14.05
C VAL A 2 -11.88 15.25 -12.73
N LEU A 3 -11.07 15.23 -11.66
CA LEU A 3 -11.48 14.83 -10.31
C LEU A 3 -11.69 16.07 -9.42
N CYS A 4 -12.91 16.29 -8.96
CA CYS A 4 -13.21 17.35 -7.98
C CYS A 4 -13.23 16.82 -6.53
N LEU A 5 -13.51 15.53 -6.37
CA LEU A 5 -13.58 14.84 -5.08
C LEU A 5 -12.66 13.62 -5.15
N LEU A 6 -11.67 13.58 -4.26
CA LEU A 6 -10.73 12.47 -4.16
C LEU A 6 -11.27 11.44 -3.15
N PRO A 7 -11.57 10.20 -3.55
CA PRO A 7 -12.00 9.16 -2.62
C PRO A 7 -10.87 8.77 -1.66
N VAL A 8 -11.24 8.56 -0.40
CA VAL A 8 -10.32 8.09 0.66
C VAL A 8 -10.62 6.65 0.99
N LEU A 9 -9.60 5.79 1.02
CA LEU A 9 -9.78 4.41 1.43
C LEU A 9 -10.29 4.29 2.87
N PRO A 10 -11.14 3.28 3.15
CA PRO A 10 -11.51 2.91 4.51
C PRO A 10 -10.27 2.67 5.39
N PRO A 11 -10.32 3.01 6.69
CA PRO A 11 -9.20 2.84 7.61
C PRO A 11 -8.70 1.38 7.69
N GLU A 12 -9.58 0.40 7.46
CA GLU A 12 -9.30 -1.05 7.42
C GLU A 12 -8.41 -1.47 6.23
N LEU A 13 -8.17 -0.59 5.27
CA LEU A 13 -7.23 -0.83 4.17
C LEU A 13 -5.94 -0.03 4.31
N ARG A 14 -5.86 0.88 5.28
CA ARG A 14 -4.73 1.80 5.51
C ARG A 14 -4.29 1.84 6.98
N HIS A 15 -3.98 0.66 7.50
CA HIS A 15 -3.71 0.45 8.92
C HIS A 15 -2.54 1.29 9.46
N ILE A 16 -2.65 1.66 10.74
CA ILE A 16 -1.60 2.21 11.57
C ILE A 16 -1.46 1.29 12.77
N ILE A 17 -0.29 0.70 12.96
CA ILE A 17 -0.01 -0.32 13.96
C ILE A 17 1.08 0.21 14.87
N GLN A 18 0.87 0.12 16.18
CA GLN A 18 1.92 0.38 17.15
C GLN A 18 2.80 -0.85 17.28
N ILE A 19 4.10 -0.69 17.05
CA ILE A 19 5.12 -1.73 17.23
C ILE A 19 5.70 -1.62 18.64
N ASP A 20 6.23 -2.73 19.12
CA ASP A 20 7.00 -2.78 20.35
C ASP A 20 8.10 -1.71 20.38
N GLY A 21 8.26 -1.06 21.54
CA GLY A 21 9.12 0.13 21.69
C GLY A 21 8.46 1.46 21.30
N GLY A 22 7.14 1.51 21.08
CA GLY A 22 6.39 2.77 20.91
C GLY A 22 6.47 3.39 19.51
N LYS A 23 7.14 2.74 18.55
CA LYS A 23 7.19 3.18 17.16
C LYS A 23 5.85 2.90 16.47
N LEU A 24 5.32 3.88 15.73
CA LEU A 24 4.16 3.68 14.87
C LEU A 24 4.61 3.25 13.48
N MET A 25 4.03 2.17 12.96
CA MET A 25 4.09 1.84 11.53
C MET A 25 2.78 2.20 10.87
N SER A 26 2.86 2.87 9.73
CA SER A 26 1.70 3.26 8.95
C SER A 26 1.84 2.79 7.51
N SER A 27 0.71 2.45 6.88
CA SER A 27 0.69 2.20 5.43
C SER A 27 1.26 3.40 4.65
N GLU A 28 2.07 3.12 3.62
CA GLU A 28 2.70 4.13 2.75
C GLU A 28 1.67 5.09 2.13
N ILE A 29 0.45 4.59 1.85
CA ILE A 29 -0.65 5.37 1.28
C ILE A 29 -1.11 6.51 2.20
N ASN A 30 -0.95 6.36 3.52
CA ASN A 30 -1.28 7.43 4.48
C ASN A 30 -0.33 8.63 4.33
N GLY A 31 0.94 8.39 3.96
CA GLY A 31 1.89 9.46 3.66
C GLY A 31 1.48 10.25 2.41
N LEU A 32 1.08 9.55 1.36
CA LEU A 32 0.58 10.17 0.12
C LEU A 32 -0.71 10.98 0.36
N TYR A 33 -1.68 10.46 1.11
CA TYR A 33 -2.87 11.21 1.49
C TYR A 33 -2.56 12.47 2.31
N ARG A 34 -1.66 12.36 3.30
CA ARG A 34 -1.21 13.52 4.10
C ARG A 34 -0.64 14.61 3.19
N ARG A 35 0.14 14.25 2.18
CA ARG A 35 0.71 15.19 1.22
C ARG A 35 -0.38 15.92 0.42
N VAL A 36 -1.35 15.20 -0.13
CA VAL A 36 -2.47 15.82 -0.87
C VAL A 36 -3.25 16.80 0.03
N ILE A 37 -3.61 16.37 1.23
CA ILE A 37 -4.35 17.19 2.19
C ILE A 37 -3.55 18.44 2.56
N TYR A 38 -2.25 18.28 2.83
CA TYR A 38 -1.38 19.41 3.18
C TYR A 38 -1.28 20.44 2.05
N ARG A 39 -1.07 20.00 0.81
CA ARG A 39 -0.98 20.89 -0.36
C ARG A 39 -2.31 21.59 -0.63
N ASN A 40 -3.42 20.86 -0.53
CA ASN A 40 -4.76 21.41 -0.70
C ASN A 40 -5.10 22.46 0.36
N ASN A 41 -4.86 22.18 1.64
CA ASN A 41 -5.08 23.13 2.72
C ASN A 41 -4.16 24.36 2.60
N THR A 42 -2.93 24.17 2.13
CA THR A 42 -2.02 25.29 1.85
C THR A 42 -2.56 26.20 0.75
N LEU A 43 -3.11 25.62 -0.32
CA LEU A 43 -3.75 26.38 -1.40
C LEU A 43 -4.99 27.13 -0.90
N ILE A 44 -5.87 26.46 -0.15
CA ILE A 44 -7.07 27.09 0.44
C ILE A 44 -6.68 28.27 1.33
N ASN A 45 -5.73 28.06 2.25
CA ASN A 45 -5.27 29.12 3.15
C ASN A 45 -4.65 30.30 2.39
N LEU A 46 -3.95 30.04 1.29
CA LEU A 46 -3.38 31.09 0.43
C LEU A 46 -4.49 31.92 -0.23
N LEU A 47 -5.54 31.26 -0.73
CA LEU A 47 -6.68 31.93 -1.36
C LEU A 47 -7.52 32.74 -0.35
N THR A 48 -7.68 32.25 0.89
CA THR A 48 -8.47 32.95 1.92
C THR A 48 -7.73 34.11 2.56
N THR A 49 -6.41 34.02 2.72
CA THR A 49 -5.60 35.01 3.46
C THR A 49 -5.13 36.15 2.55
N SER A 50 -4.98 35.91 1.25
CA SER A 50 -4.27 36.82 0.36
C SER A 50 -5.21 37.45 -0.67
N ARG A 51 -5.63 38.71 -0.44
CA ARG A 51 -6.53 39.44 -1.36
C ARG A 51 -5.85 39.88 -2.68
N SER A 52 -4.52 39.85 -2.75
CA SER A 52 -3.72 40.35 -3.88
C SER A 52 -2.60 39.40 -4.30
N MET A 53 -2.87 38.10 -4.33
CA MET A 53 -1.85 37.13 -4.73
C MET A 53 -1.67 37.10 -6.27
N PRO A 54 -0.42 37.13 -6.79
CA PRO A 54 -0.16 36.93 -8.21
C PRO A 54 -0.70 35.59 -8.68
N GLY A 55 -1.37 35.59 -9.84
CA GLY A 55 -1.91 34.37 -10.45
C GLY A 55 -0.84 33.29 -10.66
N GLU A 56 0.41 33.68 -10.92
CA GLU A 56 1.54 32.76 -11.07
C GLU A 56 1.79 31.91 -9.81
N LEU A 57 1.64 32.48 -8.61
CA LEU A 57 1.83 31.71 -7.37
C LEU A 57 0.69 30.72 -7.16
N VAL A 58 -0.54 31.12 -7.50
CA VAL A 58 -1.72 30.23 -7.45
C VAL A 58 -1.52 29.05 -8.38
N MET A 59 -1.14 29.30 -9.64
CA MET A 59 -0.82 28.27 -10.63
C MET A 59 0.27 27.31 -10.14
N CYS A 60 1.32 27.84 -9.48
CA CYS A 60 2.37 27.01 -8.90
C CYS A 60 1.85 26.10 -7.77
N LYS A 61 0.97 26.61 -6.91
CA LYS A 61 0.35 25.78 -5.85
C LYS A 61 -0.63 24.77 -6.41
N GLU A 62 -1.42 25.13 -7.41
CA GLU A 62 -2.31 24.19 -8.12
C GLU A 62 -1.51 23.06 -8.75
N LYS A 63 -0.39 23.37 -9.41
CA LYS A 63 0.52 22.35 -9.96
C LYS A 63 1.03 21.39 -8.87
N LEU A 64 1.39 21.92 -7.70
CA LEU A 64 1.84 21.08 -6.57
C LEU A 64 0.73 20.19 -5.99
N VAL A 65 -0.54 20.63 -6.05
CA VAL A 65 -1.69 19.78 -5.70
C VAL A 65 -1.87 18.69 -6.75
N GLN A 66 -1.78 19.05 -8.04
CA GLN A 66 -1.88 18.09 -9.14
C GLN A 66 -0.80 17.01 -9.04
N GLU A 67 0.47 17.40 -8.85
CA GLU A 67 1.59 16.46 -8.67
C GLU A 67 1.38 15.54 -7.47
N ALA A 68 0.79 16.03 -6.37
CA ALA A 68 0.50 15.21 -5.20
C ALA A 68 -0.61 14.19 -5.48
N VAL A 69 -1.64 14.56 -6.26
CA VAL A 69 -2.72 13.64 -6.68
C VAL A 69 -2.19 12.62 -7.69
N ASP A 70 -1.34 13.05 -8.62
CA ASP A 70 -0.71 12.16 -9.60
C ASP A 70 0.13 11.11 -8.88
N THR A 71 0.99 11.53 -7.93
CA THR A 71 1.80 10.60 -7.12
C THR A 71 0.94 9.63 -6.31
N LEU A 72 -0.21 10.08 -5.80
CA LEU A 72 -1.12 9.21 -5.05
C LEU A 72 -1.65 8.09 -5.95
N LEU A 73 -2.10 8.43 -7.15
CA LEU A 73 -2.71 7.50 -8.09
C LEU A 73 -1.66 6.60 -8.76
N ASP A 74 -0.65 7.21 -9.37
CA ASP A 74 0.39 6.53 -10.14
C ASP A 74 1.70 7.34 -10.16
N ILE A 75 2.75 6.77 -9.59
CA ILE A 75 4.09 7.37 -9.56
C ILE A 75 4.78 7.32 -10.93
N GLY A 76 4.39 6.39 -11.80
CA GLY A 76 5.05 6.10 -13.07
C GLY A 76 4.88 7.17 -14.15
N ILE A 77 3.86 8.03 -14.06
CA ILE A 77 3.51 8.96 -15.16
C ILE A 77 4.50 10.15 -15.25
N HIS A 78 5.14 10.55 -14.15
CA HIS A 78 6.04 11.73 -14.12
C HIS A 78 7.50 11.42 -13.71
N GLY A 79 7.89 10.15 -13.64
CA GLY A 79 9.28 9.72 -13.82
C GLY A 79 10.23 9.81 -12.62
N GLN A 80 9.83 10.32 -11.46
CA GLN A 80 10.66 10.21 -10.24
C GLN A 80 9.90 9.57 -9.07
N PRO A 81 10.35 8.39 -8.60
CA PRO A 81 9.81 7.80 -7.38
C PRO A 81 10.09 8.73 -6.20
N MET A 82 9.03 9.10 -5.48
CA MET A 82 9.17 9.92 -4.29
C MET A 82 9.68 9.07 -3.14
N THR A 83 10.84 9.45 -2.63
CA THR A 83 11.45 8.87 -1.45
C THR A 83 11.34 9.85 -0.29
N ASP A 84 11.00 9.37 0.90
CA ASP A 84 11.17 10.19 2.10
C ASP A 84 12.64 10.20 2.52
N GLY A 85 13.09 11.30 3.12
CA GLY A 85 14.47 11.49 3.57
C GLY A 85 14.84 10.78 4.88
N ASP A 86 13.98 9.87 5.38
CA ASP A 86 14.14 9.25 6.70
C ASP A 86 14.54 7.77 6.56
N ASP A 87 15.82 7.51 6.86
CA ASP A 87 16.60 6.26 7.10
C ASP A 87 16.41 5.01 6.21
N HIS A 88 15.35 4.95 5.42
CA HIS A 88 15.08 3.91 4.44
C HIS A 88 14.64 4.60 3.18
N ASN A 89 15.55 4.65 2.21
CA ASN A 89 15.40 5.22 0.86
C ASN A 89 14.35 4.43 0.03
N LYS A 90 13.17 4.18 0.61
CA LYS A 90 12.10 3.34 0.09
C LYS A 90 11.06 4.25 -0.54
N ALA A 91 10.95 4.14 -1.86
CA ALA A 91 9.93 4.84 -2.61
C ALA A 91 8.53 4.45 -2.08
N TYR A 92 7.67 5.45 -1.91
CA TYR A 92 6.27 5.22 -1.60
C TYR A 92 5.62 4.35 -2.68
N LYS A 93 4.75 3.41 -2.32
CA LYS A 93 3.88 2.72 -3.27
C LYS A 93 2.63 3.54 -3.56
N SER A 94 2.34 3.75 -4.85
CA SER A 94 1.12 4.38 -5.33
C SER A 94 -0.09 3.44 -5.23
N PHE A 95 -1.30 3.96 -5.50
CA PHE A 95 -2.49 3.13 -5.65
C PHE A 95 -2.34 2.08 -6.74
N SER A 96 -1.81 2.46 -7.90
CA SER A 96 -1.52 1.53 -9.00
C SER A 96 -0.59 0.41 -8.55
N ASP A 97 0.48 0.72 -7.82
CA ASP A 97 1.43 -0.30 -7.29
C ASP A 97 0.79 -1.25 -6.26
N VAL A 98 -0.23 -0.80 -5.55
CA VAL A 98 -0.97 -1.65 -4.59
C VAL A 98 -1.88 -2.63 -5.33
N ILE A 99 -2.40 -2.26 -6.49
CA ILE A 99 -3.33 -3.09 -7.27
C ILE A 99 -2.55 -4.02 -8.22
N GLU A 100 -1.61 -3.46 -8.96
CA GLU A 100 -0.86 -4.11 -10.02
C GLU A 100 0.42 -4.80 -9.55
N GLY A 101 1.01 -5.62 -10.43
CA GLY A 101 2.26 -6.33 -10.18
C GLY A 101 2.09 -7.65 -9.44
N LYS A 102 3.20 -8.42 -9.37
CA LYS A 102 3.22 -9.78 -8.76
C LYS A 102 2.89 -9.78 -7.27
N LYS A 103 3.23 -8.70 -6.57
CA LYS A 103 2.89 -8.46 -5.15
C LYS A 103 1.66 -7.55 -4.98
N GLY A 104 0.94 -7.28 -6.07
CA GLY A 104 -0.27 -6.49 -6.04
C GLY A 104 -1.43 -7.30 -5.46
N ARG A 105 -2.47 -6.59 -5.01
CA ARG A 105 -3.69 -7.17 -4.44
C ARG A 105 -4.31 -8.22 -5.37
N TYR A 106 -4.26 -8.02 -6.69
CA TYR A 106 -4.82 -8.97 -7.64
C TYR A 106 -4.13 -10.34 -7.56
N HIS A 107 -2.80 -10.36 -7.60
CA HIS A 107 -2.04 -11.61 -7.57
C HIS A 107 -1.99 -12.25 -6.18
N GLU A 108 -1.78 -11.47 -5.13
CA GLU A 108 -1.62 -12.01 -3.77
C GLU A 108 -2.92 -12.34 -3.06
N THR A 109 -4.04 -11.71 -3.43
CA THR A 109 -5.31 -11.91 -2.72
C THR A 109 -6.36 -12.61 -3.57
N LEU A 110 -6.39 -12.40 -4.89
CA LEU A 110 -7.44 -12.96 -5.75
C LEU A 110 -7.04 -14.28 -6.41
N LEU A 111 -5.78 -14.47 -6.79
CA LEU A 111 -5.32 -15.70 -7.47
C LEU A 111 -4.86 -16.82 -6.54
N GLY A 112 -4.43 -16.49 -5.33
CA GLY A 112 -4.07 -17.46 -4.30
C GLY A 112 -4.30 -16.85 -2.93
N LYS A 113 -4.80 -17.65 -1.99
CA LYS A 113 -4.98 -17.23 -0.59
C LYS A 113 -4.33 -18.25 0.32
N HIS A 114 -3.88 -17.78 1.48
CA HIS A 114 -3.58 -18.69 2.57
C HIS A 114 -4.87 -19.38 3.00
N VAL A 115 -4.78 -20.70 3.17
CA VAL A 115 -5.90 -21.56 3.55
C VAL A 115 -5.59 -22.14 4.92
N ASN A 116 -6.61 -22.24 5.77
CA ASN A 116 -6.52 -22.95 7.04
C ASN A 116 -6.41 -24.46 6.78
N TYR A 117 -5.98 -25.23 7.79
CA TYR A 117 -5.82 -26.69 7.68
C TYR A 117 -4.83 -27.11 6.60
N LEU A 118 -3.68 -26.42 6.53
CA LEU A 118 -2.58 -26.73 5.64
C LEU A 118 -1.33 -27.09 6.46
N GLY A 119 -0.62 -28.14 6.04
CA GLY A 119 0.66 -28.54 6.61
C GLY A 119 1.69 -28.80 5.52
N HIS A 120 2.95 -28.49 5.80
CA HIS A 120 4.08 -28.77 4.90
C HIS A 120 5.13 -29.60 5.63
N SER A 121 5.68 -30.61 4.96
CA SER A 121 6.75 -31.46 5.49
C SER A 121 7.62 -32.00 4.35
N ILE A 122 8.77 -32.59 4.72
CA ILE A 122 9.68 -33.22 3.77
C ILE A 122 9.09 -34.58 3.35
N ILE A 123 9.18 -34.88 2.06
CA ILE A 123 8.73 -36.16 1.50
C ILE A 123 9.86 -37.19 1.62
N VAL A 124 9.54 -38.37 2.15
CA VAL A 124 10.46 -39.50 2.28
C VAL A 124 9.84 -40.74 1.62
N ILE A 125 10.68 -41.61 1.04
CA ILE A 125 10.23 -42.82 0.35
C ILE A 125 9.62 -43.81 1.35
N GLY A 126 8.36 -44.21 1.11
CA GLY A 126 7.64 -45.21 1.91
C GLY A 126 7.35 -46.49 1.11
N PRO A 127 8.31 -47.41 0.96
CA PRO A 127 8.19 -48.56 0.04
C PRO A 127 7.11 -49.59 0.44
N SER A 128 6.65 -49.56 1.71
CA SER A 128 5.59 -50.43 2.23
C SER A 128 4.18 -49.88 2.02
N LEU A 129 4.03 -48.67 1.48
CA LEU A 129 2.73 -48.04 1.26
C LEU A 129 2.13 -48.46 -0.09
N SER A 130 0.83 -48.74 -0.09
CA SER A 130 0.07 -48.95 -1.33
C SER A 130 -0.14 -47.63 -2.07
N LEU A 131 -0.42 -47.69 -3.38
CA LEU A 131 -0.56 -46.52 -4.27
C LEU A 131 -1.53 -45.43 -3.76
N HIS A 132 -2.58 -45.81 -3.04
CA HIS A 132 -3.61 -44.90 -2.53
C HIS A 132 -3.33 -44.36 -1.12
N ARG A 133 -2.15 -44.64 -0.55
CA ARG A 133 -1.78 -44.26 0.82
C ARG A 133 -0.61 -43.28 0.85
N CYS A 134 -0.59 -42.43 1.86
CA CYS A 134 0.56 -41.60 2.22
C CYS A 134 0.87 -41.74 3.71
N GLY A 135 2.11 -41.45 4.09
CA GLY A 135 2.50 -41.32 5.49
C GLY A 135 2.27 -39.90 5.96
N LEU A 136 1.46 -39.70 6.99
CA LEU A 136 1.25 -38.41 7.64
C LEU A 136 1.88 -38.43 9.03
N PRO A 137 2.84 -37.53 9.34
CA PRO A 137 3.40 -37.43 10.69
C PRO A 137 2.30 -37.15 11.71
N ARG A 138 2.36 -37.84 12.86
CA ARG A 138 1.33 -37.75 13.89
C ARG A 138 1.15 -36.32 14.41
N GLU A 139 2.23 -35.57 14.58
CA GLU A 139 2.21 -34.17 15.04
C GLU A 139 1.40 -33.30 14.07
N ILE A 140 1.68 -33.40 12.77
CA ILE A 140 0.93 -32.69 11.73
C ILE A 140 -0.53 -33.14 11.68
N ALA A 141 -0.80 -34.43 11.84
CA ALA A 141 -2.16 -34.95 11.85
C ALA A 141 -3.00 -34.39 13.00
N ILE A 142 -2.38 -34.17 14.17
CA ILE A 142 -3.05 -33.57 15.34
C ILE A 142 -3.37 -32.09 15.09
N ASP A 143 -2.47 -31.34 14.47
CA ASP A 143 -2.69 -29.91 14.20
C ASP A 143 -3.73 -29.66 13.09
N LEU A 144 -3.91 -30.63 12.18
CA LEU A 144 -4.83 -30.52 11.04
C LEU A 144 -6.26 -31.02 11.32
N LEU A 145 -6.47 -31.86 12.34
CA LEU A 145 -7.76 -32.51 12.66
C LEU A 145 -8.39 -31.93 13.93
#